data_AF-A0A6I6JY48-F1
#
_entry.id   AF-A0A6I6JY48-F1
#
_cell.length_a   1.000
_cell.length_b   1.000
_cell.length_c   1.000
_cell.angle_alpha   90.00
_cell.angle_beta   90.00
_cell.angle_gamma   90.00
#
_symmetry.space_group_name_H-M   'P 1'
#
loop_
_entity.id
_entity.type
_entity.pdbx_description
1 polymer ?
#
loop_
_entity_poly.entity_id
_entity_poly.type
_entity_poly.pdbx_seq_one_letter_code
_entity_poly.pdbx_strand_id
1 'polypeptide(L)'
;MKTRINQVVAIAIFTLILFGGNSYAKGTELIASSLKTIEEPAMEMESWMIDEAYWNKTNSAYFFEEAFDEALNLEAWMFNESNWGKVDLNYAETEVENSLVLESWMTNENLWEKERLSFNETETENNLILESWMTDENTWNIQ
;
A
#
# COMPACT_ATOMS: atom_id res chain seq x y z
N MET A 1 11.75 17.91 67.80
CA MET A 1 11.10 18.87 66.87
C MET A 1 11.35 18.54 65.41
N LYS A 2 12.60 18.37 64.95
CA LYS A 2 12.95 18.06 63.54
C LYS A 2 12.23 16.82 62.95
N THR A 3 12.13 15.73 63.71
CA THR A 3 11.44 14.49 63.29
C THR A 3 9.93 14.64 63.14
N ARG A 4 9.28 15.41 64.04
CA ARG A 4 7.83 15.68 63.94
C ARG A 4 7.50 16.58 62.76
N ILE A 5 8.37 17.55 62.46
CA ILE A 5 8.22 18.43 61.28
C ILE A 5 8.36 17.61 59.99
N ASN A 6 9.35 16.71 59.89
CA ASN A 6 9.53 15.88 58.70
C ASN A 6 8.34 14.93 58.45
N GLN A 7 7.72 14.40 59.52
CA GLN A 7 6.53 13.56 59.41
C GLN A 7 5.31 14.35 58.89
N VAL A 8 5.11 15.58 59.37
CA VAL A 8 4.03 16.44 58.89
C VAL A 8 4.21 16.80 57.42
N VAL A 9 5.44 17.09 56.99
CA VAL A 9 5.76 17.38 55.58
C VAL A 9 5.52 16.15 54.69
N ALA A 10 5.92 14.96 55.13
CA ALA A 10 5.68 13.72 54.39
C ALA A 10 4.17 13.46 54.20
N ILE A 11 3.37 13.62 55.25
CA ILE A 11 1.91 13.45 55.18
C ILE A 11 1.28 14.44 54.20
N ALA A 12 1.71 15.71 54.24
CA ALA A 12 1.21 16.73 53.33
C ALA A 12 1.49 16.40 51.85
N ILE A 13 2.70 15.91 51.55
CA ILE A 13 3.07 15.48 50.19
C ILE A 13 2.23 14.28 49.75
N PHE A 14 2.08 13.27 50.62
CA PHE A 14 1.26 12.09 50.31
C PHE A 14 -0.21 12.46 50.04
N THR A 15 -0.78 13.39 50.79
CA THR A 15 -2.15 13.86 50.54
C THR A 15 -2.26 14.57 49.18
N LEU A 16 -1.30 15.40 48.81
CA LEU A 16 -1.30 16.09 47.51
C LEU A 16 -1.27 15.12 46.32
N ILE A 17 -0.49 14.05 46.42
CA ILE A 17 -0.38 13.03 45.37
C ILE A 17 -1.69 12.24 45.25
N LEU A 18 -2.31 11.86 46.37
CA LEU A 18 -3.56 11.09 46.37
C LEU A 18 -4.75 11.91 45.82
N PHE A 19 -4.80 13.21 46.08
CA PHE A 19 -5.84 14.08 45.52
C PHE A 19 -5.56 14.50 44.06
N GLY A 20 -4.30 14.60 43.65
CA GLY A 20 -3.91 14.97 42.28
C GLY A 20 -3.88 13.82 41.27
N GLY A 21 -3.92 12.57 41.72
CA GLY A 21 -3.66 11.38 40.89
C GLY A 21 -4.84 10.78 40.12
N ASN A 22 -6.07 11.30 40.23
CA ASN A 22 -7.23 10.72 39.56
C ASN A 22 -7.68 11.57 38.36
N SER A 23 -6.97 11.48 37.23
CA SER A 23 -7.47 11.97 35.95
C SER A 23 -8.25 10.85 35.24
N TYR A 24 -9.56 11.01 35.11
CA TYR A 24 -10.36 10.20 34.19
C TYR A 24 -10.06 10.67 32.76
N ALA A 25 -9.03 10.11 32.14
CA ALA A 25 -8.74 10.36 30.73
C ALA A 25 -9.65 9.46 29.89
N LYS A 26 -10.74 10.02 29.37
CA LYS A 26 -11.55 9.36 28.34
C LYS A 26 -10.75 9.38 27.04
N GLY A 27 -10.24 8.22 26.63
CA GLY A 27 -9.52 8.09 25.36
C GLY A 27 -10.37 8.60 24.20
N THR A 28 -9.79 9.44 23.36
CA THR A 28 -10.40 9.82 22.08
C THR A 28 -10.19 8.66 21.12
N GLU A 29 -11.09 7.68 21.14
CA GLU A 29 -11.15 6.66 20.10
C GLU A 29 -11.48 7.36 18.78
N LEU A 30 -10.52 7.37 17.85
CA LEU A 30 -10.76 7.82 16.49
C LEU A 30 -11.62 6.77 15.79
N ILE A 31 -12.89 7.07 15.58
CA ILE A 31 -13.79 6.22 14.81
C ILE A 31 -13.37 6.34 13.34
N ALA A 32 -12.73 5.30 12.80
CA ALA A 32 -12.28 5.22 11.40
C ALA A 32 -13.43 5.41 10.38
N SER A 33 -14.69 5.28 10.81
CA SER A 33 -15.90 5.49 10.01
C SER A 33 -16.12 6.94 9.54
N SER A 34 -15.33 7.93 9.98
CA SER A 34 -15.43 9.30 9.47
C SER A 34 -14.74 9.51 8.12
N LEU A 35 -14.06 8.48 7.58
CA LEU A 35 -13.57 8.48 6.20
C LEU A 35 -14.78 8.40 5.27
N LYS A 36 -15.15 9.53 4.68
CA LYS A 36 -16.13 9.61 3.60
C LYS A 36 -15.77 8.56 2.54
N THR A 37 -16.70 7.67 2.22
CA THR A 37 -16.63 6.88 0.98
C THR A 37 -16.60 7.88 -0.17
N ILE A 38 -15.44 8.03 -0.79
CA ILE A 38 -15.28 8.78 -2.03
C ILE A 38 -15.82 7.84 -3.10
N GLU A 39 -17.00 8.14 -3.64
CA GLU A 39 -17.45 7.47 -4.86
C GLU A 39 -16.61 8.02 -6.01
N GLU A 40 -15.77 7.17 -6.60
CA GLU A 40 -15.05 7.49 -7.82
C GLU A 40 -16.05 7.59 -8.98
N PRO A 41 -15.93 8.61 -9.85
CA PRO A 41 -16.78 8.69 -11.03
C PRO A 41 -16.58 7.45 -11.90
N ALA A 42 -17.68 6.95 -12.48
CA ALA A 42 -17.61 5.86 -13.44
C ALA A 42 -16.68 6.23 -14.59
N MET A 43 -15.74 5.34 -14.93
CA MET A 43 -14.82 5.54 -16.04
C MET A 43 -15.61 5.62 -17.36
N GLU A 44 -15.51 6.75 -18.05
CA GLU A 44 -16.10 6.92 -19.37
C GLU A 44 -15.12 6.44 -20.43
N MET A 45 -15.56 5.51 -21.28
CA MET A 45 -14.77 5.05 -22.42
C MET A 45 -14.90 6.07 -23.55
N GLU A 46 -13.79 6.69 -23.92
CA GLU A 46 -13.74 7.62 -25.05
C GLU A 46 -13.62 6.85 -26.38
N SER A 47 -14.12 7.43 -27.48
CA SER A 47 -14.17 6.75 -28.78
C SER A 47 -12.81 6.20 -29.24
N TRP A 48 -11.72 6.90 -28.98
CA TRP A 48 -10.38 6.44 -29.36
C TRP A 48 -9.93 5.16 -28.62
N MET A 49 -10.51 4.86 -27.46
CA MET A 49 -10.17 3.67 -26.65
C MET A 49 -10.80 2.40 -27.20
N ILE A 50 -11.88 2.53 -27.96
CA ILE A 50 -12.71 1.40 -28.42
C ILE A 50 -12.86 1.32 -29.93
N ASP A 51 -12.62 2.42 -30.65
CA ASP A 51 -12.76 2.48 -32.09
C ASP A 51 -11.49 1.92 -32.76
N GLU A 52 -11.67 0.75 -33.34
CA GLU A 52 -10.66 0.01 -34.06
C GLU A 52 -10.06 0.84 -35.22
N ALA A 53 -10.73 1.85 -35.78
CA ALA A 53 -10.15 2.73 -36.79
C ALA A 53 -8.96 3.56 -36.27
N TYR A 54 -8.84 3.79 -34.96
CA TYR A 54 -7.69 4.44 -34.35
C TYR A 54 -6.48 3.50 -34.20
N TRP A 55 -6.72 2.19 -34.15
CA TRP A 55 -5.71 1.16 -33.88
C TRP A 55 -5.33 0.37 -35.15
N ASN A 56 -6.32 0.00 -35.97
CA ASN A 56 -6.17 -0.63 -37.28
C ASN A 56 -5.80 0.39 -38.34
N LYS A 57 -4.57 0.88 -38.25
CA LYS A 57 -3.89 1.44 -39.41
C LYS A 57 -3.37 0.29 -40.25
N THR A 58 -4.22 -0.20 -41.15
CA THR A 58 -3.92 -1.22 -42.16
C THR A 58 -2.65 -0.86 -42.95
N ASN A 59 -1.52 -1.38 -42.48
CA ASN A 59 -0.37 -1.94 -43.19
C ASN A 59 0.18 -1.26 -44.47
N SER A 60 -0.06 0.03 -44.74
CA SER A 60 0.42 0.65 -45.99
C SER A 60 0.86 2.12 -45.89
N ALA A 61 0.97 2.70 -44.69
CA ALA A 61 1.53 4.04 -44.52
C ALA A 61 2.38 4.24 -43.25
N TYR A 62 2.70 3.17 -42.52
CA TYR A 62 3.82 3.20 -41.59
C TYR A 62 5.04 2.68 -42.32
N PHE A 63 5.76 3.59 -42.98
CA PHE A 63 7.19 3.53 -42.81
C PHE A 63 7.40 3.69 -41.30
N PHE A 64 7.54 2.58 -40.58
CA PHE A 64 8.49 2.63 -39.48
C PHE A 64 9.78 3.03 -40.18
N GLU A 65 10.11 4.33 -40.18
CA GLU A 65 11.51 4.65 -40.16
C GLU A 65 12.04 3.78 -39.04
N GLU A 66 12.92 2.85 -39.40
CA GLU A 66 13.75 2.16 -38.44
C GLU A 66 14.55 3.30 -37.79
N ALA A 67 13.94 3.93 -36.79
CA ALA A 67 14.59 4.86 -35.90
C ALA A 67 15.53 3.93 -35.12
N PHE A 68 16.68 3.66 -35.72
CA PHE A 68 17.84 3.31 -34.95
C PHE A 68 18.07 4.52 -34.05
N ASP A 69 17.51 4.43 -32.85
CA ASP A 69 17.96 5.29 -31.76
C ASP A 69 19.48 5.19 -31.77
N GLU A 70 20.13 6.35 -31.79
CA GLU A 70 21.58 6.42 -31.73
C GLU A 70 22.03 5.58 -30.53
N ALA A 71 23.05 4.73 -30.73
CA ALA A 71 23.51 3.82 -29.68
C ALA A 71 23.70 4.62 -28.38
N LEU A 72 22.94 4.26 -27.34
CA LEU A 72 22.96 4.99 -26.07
C LEU A 72 24.35 4.88 -25.47
N ASN A 73 25.17 5.90 -25.70
CA ASN A 73 26.51 6.00 -25.15
C ASN A 73 26.36 6.37 -23.68
N LEU A 74 26.69 5.43 -22.79
CA LEU A 74 26.81 5.76 -21.38
C LEU A 74 28.00 6.72 -21.20
N GLU A 75 27.76 7.84 -20.55
CA GLU A 75 28.84 8.76 -20.19
C GLU A 75 29.73 8.13 -19.12
N ALA A 76 31.02 8.50 -19.08
CA ALA A 76 32.00 7.91 -18.16
C ALA A 76 31.53 7.90 -16.71
N TRP A 77 30.74 8.88 -16.29
CA TRP A 77 30.26 8.95 -14.91
C TRP A 77 29.21 7.89 -14.55
N MET A 78 28.49 7.35 -15.54
CA MET A 78 27.39 6.39 -15.33
C MET A 78 27.89 4.99 -14.99
N PHE A 79 29.10 4.64 -15.41
CA PHE A 79 29.67 3.30 -15.22
C PHE A 79 31.02 3.32 -14.49
N ASN A 80 31.57 4.49 -14.18
CA ASN A 80 32.79 4.55 -13.41
C ASN A 80 32.51 4.11 -11.97
N GLU A 81 33.02 2.93 -11.60
CA GLU A 81 32.92 2.37 -10.25
C GLU A 81 33.54 3.28 -9.20
N SER A 82 34.43 4.23 -9.52
CA SER A 82 34.88 5.21 -8.52
C SER A 82 33.82 6.25 -8.14
N ASN A 83 32.77 6.42 -8.95
CA ASN A 83 31.66 7.35 -8.67
C ASN A 83 30.55 6.72 -7.83
N TRP A 84 30.38 5.41 -7.96
CA TRP A 84 29.32 4.62 -7.31
C TRP A 84 29.85 3.65 -6.27
N GLY A 85 31.11 3.28 -6.40
CA GLY A 85 31.86 2.48 -5.47
C GLY A 85 31.94 3.25 -4.19
N LYS A 86 31.36 2.60 -3.18
CA LYS A 86 31.40 2.92 -1.76
C LYS A 86 32.42 4.03 -1.48
N VAL A 87 31.93 5.26 -1.41
CA VAL A 87 32.40 6.13 -0.35
C VAL A 87 32.40 5.23 0.87
N ASP A 88 33.54 5.12 1.56
CA ASP A 88 33.59 4.55 2.90
C ASP A 88 32.65 5.40 3.76
N LEU A 89 31.35 5.16 3.59
CA LEU A 89 30.32 5.58 4.48
C LEU A 89 30.66 4.75 5.69
N ASN A 90 31.43 5.36 6.59
CA ASN A 90 31.54 4.98 7.98
C ASN A 90 30.12 5.05 8.60
N TYR A 91 29.20 4.23 8.11
CA TYR A 91 28.05 3.76 8.87
C TYR A 91 28.61 2.76 9.88
N ALA A 92 29.41 3.29 10.81
CA ALA A 92 29.66 2.68 12.11
C ALA A 92 28.50 3.00 13.06
N GLU A 93 27.28 3.12 12.53
CA GLU A 93 26.08 2.90 13.31
C GLU A 93 25.57 1.54 12.87
N THR A 94 25.78 0.56 13.74
CA THR A 94 25.01 -0.68 13.64
C THR A 94 23.57 -0.24 13.85
N GLU A 95 22.83 -0.03 12.77
CA GLU A 95 21.39 0.19 12.80
C GLU A 95 20.81 -1.06 13.47
N VAL A 96 20.61 -0.99 14.80
CA VAL A 96 19.89 -2.00 15.54
C VAL A 96 18.43 -1.73 15.25
N GLU A 97 18.00 -2.18 14.08
CA GLU A 97 16.59 -2.31 13.74
C GLU A 97 15.93 -3.16 14.83
N ASN A 98 14.92 -2.62 15.49
CA ASN A 98 14.13 -3.41 16.42
C ASN A 98 13.50 -4.57 15.66
N SER A 99 13.46 -5.76 16.29
CA SER A 99 12.76 -6.89 15.69
C SER A 99 11.31 -6.50 15.40
N LEU A 100 10.82 -6.82 14.19
CA LEU A 100 9.44 -6.58 13.80
C LEU A 100 8.51 -7.30 14.80
N VAL A 101 7.78 -6.53 15.61
CA VAL A 101 6.79 -7.05 16.55
C VAL A 101 5.43 -6.99 15.87
N LEU A 102 4.79 -8.14 15.69
CA LEU A 102 3.40 -8.17 15.26
C LEU A 102 2.51 -7.76 16.43
N GLU A 103 1.69 -6.74 16.21
CA GLU A 103 0.73 -6.27 17.21
C GLU A 103 -0.45 -7.25 17.32
N SER A 104 -1.10 -7.30 18.48
CA SER A 104 -2.18 -8.28 18.74
C SER A 104 -3.30 -8.26 17.71
N TRP A 105 -3.56 -7.11 17.08
CA TRP A 105 -4.58 -7.01 16.04
C TRP A 105 -4.16 -7.70 14.73
N MET A 106 -2.86 -7.79 14.44
CA MET A 106 -2.31 -8.41 13.22
C MET A 106 -2.38 -9.94 13.28
N THR A 107 -2.47 -10.52 14.48
CA THR A 107 -2.43 -11.97 14.69
C THR A 107 -3.69 -12.55 15.32
N ASN A 108 -4.64 -11.71 15.75
CA ASN A 108 -5.87 -12.19 16.36
C ASN A 108 -6.86 -12.63 15.28
N GLU A 109 -6.91 -13.93 15.01
CA GLU A 109 -7.82 -14.55 14.05
C GLU A 109 -9.27 -14.08 14.23
N ASN A 110 -9.73 -13.86 15.47
CA ASN A 110 -11.11 -13.40 15.74
C ASN A 110 -11.41 -11.98 15.26
N LEU A 111 -10.40 -11.14 15.02
CA LEU A 111 -10.58 -9.80 14.43
C LEU A 111 -10.66 -9.86 12.89
N TRP A 112 -10.08 -10.90 12.29
CA TRP A 112 -10.04 -11.12 10.85
C TRP A 112 -11.09 -12.10 10.36
N GLU A 113 -11.59 -12.94 11.25
CA GLU A 113 -12.90 -13.54 11.16
C GLU A 113 -13.92 -12.40 11.23
N LYS A 114 -14.11 -11.72 10.08
CA LYS A 114 -15.46 -11.30 9.70
C LYS A 114 -16.31 -12.49 10.08
N GLU A 115 -17.31 -12.26 10.94
CA GLU A 115 -18.36 -13.21 11.22
C GLU A 115 -18.53 -14.08 9.98
N ARG A 116 -18.59 -15.41 10.15
CA ARG A 116 -19.22 -16.28 9.17
C ARG A 116 -20.68 -15.81 9.03
N LEU A 117 -20.90 -14.60 8.52
CA LEU A 117 -22.04 -14.20 7.74
C LEU A 117 -22.14 -15.35 6.78
N SER A 118 -23.20 -16.10 6.96
CA SER A 118 -23.66 -17.15 6.09
C SER A 118 -23.77 -16.57 4.68
N PHE A 119 -22.65 -16.38 3.99
CA PHE A 119 -22.59 -16.25 2.55
C PHE A 119 -22.84 -17.66 2.04
N ASN A 120 -24.12 -17.97 1.98
CA ASN A 120 -24.68 -19.10 1.27
C ASN A 120 -24.76 -18.76 -0.23
N GLU A 121 -23.80 -17.99 -0.73
CA GLU A 121 -23.62 -17.75 -2.16
C GLU A 121 -22.58 -18.74 -2.61
N THR A 122 -23.03 -19.95 -2.93
CA THR A 122 -22.38 -20.71 -3.99
C THR A 122 -22.54 -19.88 -5.25
N GLU A 123 -21.61 -18.95 -5.49
CA GLU A 123 -21.35 -18.37 -6.80
C GLU A 123 -21.20 -19.56 -7.75
N THR A 124 -22.30 -19.90 -8.41
CA THR A 124 -22.29 -20.94 -9.43
C THR A 124 -21.89 -20.19 -10.67
N GLU A 125 -20.59 -20.01 -10.86
CA GLU A 125 -20.08 -19.44 -12.10
C GLU A 125 -20.62 -20.30 -13.24
N ASN A 126 -21.38 -19.68 -14.14
CA ASN A 126 -21.87 -20.38 -15.31
C ASN A 126 -20.65 -20.89 -16.08
N ASN A 127 -20.69 -22.15 -16.54
CA ASN A 127 -19.64 -22.68 -17.40
C ASN A 127 -19.38 -21.69 -18.54
N LEU A 128 -18.13 -21.29 -18.72
CA LEU A 128 -17.73 -20.40 -19.80
C LEU A 128 -18.08 -21.05 -21.14
N ILE A 129 -19.12 -20.53 -21.81
CA ILE A 129 -19.50 -20.97 -23.14
C ILE A 129 -18.61 -20.22 -24.12
N LEU A 130 -17.62 -20.91 -24.68
CA LEU A 130 -16.80 -20.36 -25.75
C LEU A 130 -17.62 -20.33 -27.03
N GLU A 131 -17.73 -19.15 -27.64
CA GLU A 131 -18.40 -18.97 -28.92
C GLU A 131 -17.50 -19.47 -30.07
N SER A 132 -18.09 -19.83 -31.21
CA SER A 132 -17.35 -20.46 -32.33
C SER A 132 -16.14 -19.63 -32.80
N TRP A 133 -16.25 -18.30 -32.78
CA TRP A 133 -15.15 -17.41 -33.15
C TRP A 133 -13.96 -17.50 -32.19
N MET A 134 -14.18 -17.86 -30.91
CA MET A 134 -13.12 -18.01 -29.91
C MET A 134 -12.31 -19.30 -30.08
N THR A 135 -12.84 -20.26 -30.86
CA THR A 135 -12.26 -21.61 -31.00
C THR A 135 -11.95 -22.00 -32.44
N ASP A 136 -12.47 -21.27 -33.43
CA ASP A 136 -12.18 -21.51 -34.84
C ASP A 136 -10.83 -20.88 -35.23
N GLU A 137 -9.86 -21.74 -35.52
CA GLU A 137 -8.51 -21.37 -35.97
C GLU A 137 -8.52 -20.46 -37.21
N ASN A 138 -9.56 -20.54 -38.05
CA ASN A 138 -9.69 -19.69 -39.23
C ASN A 138 -10.16 -18.27 -38.90
N THR A 139 -10.75 -18.06 -37.72
CA THR A 139 -11.23 -16.74 -37.30
C THR A 139 -10.07 -15.84 -36.86
N TRP A 140 -8.98 -16.43 -36.37
CA TRP A 140 -7.78 -15.70 -35.92
C TRP A 140 -6.64 -15.69 -36.94
N ASN A 141 -6.75 -16.50 -38.00
CA ASN A 141 -5.81 -16.49 -39.10
C ASN A 141 -6.11 -15.32 -40.04
N ILE A 142 -5.49 -14.18 -39.75
CA ILE A 142 -5.39 -13.06 -40.69
C ILE A 142 -4.29 -13.44 -41.71
N GLN A 143 -4.69 -13.77 -42.94
CA GLN A 143 -3.76 -13.87 -44.08
C GLN A 143 -3.35 -12.49 -44.59
#